data_AF-A0A3D4BI81-F1
#
_entry.id   AF-A0A3D4BI81-F1
#
_cell.length_a   1.000
_cell.length_b   1.000
_cell.length_c   1.000
_cell.angle_alpha   90.00
_cell.angle_beta   90.00
_cell.angle_gamma   90.00
#
_symmetry.space_group_name_H-M   'P 1'
#
loop_
_entity.id
_entity.type
_entity.pdbx_description
1 polymer ?
#
loop_
_entity_poly.entity_id
_entity_poly.type
_entity_poly.pdbx_seq_one_letter_code
_entity_poly.pdbx_strand_id
1 'polypeptide(L)'
;MNYKKVKHKVESFHNQGKTKEAAHWILQHFNMQDHYLKGFEFREKAEPSMIVLTTEGNFGDQQIIRIPENTFQFPLPLMISLIAHEMVHVRQKTRQPFVMDKNEREWQAYYEMLFRNLFPNIPEVSNHYKKSFAQKAFDYYNRMGEGSELQAKYAEQKKQVEELIASLR
;
A
#
# COMPACT_ATOMS: atom_id res chain seq x y z
N MET A 1 -8.02 18.94 -1.42
CA MET A 1 -7.34 18.50 -0.18
C MET A 1 -6.27 19.50 0.22
N ASN A 2 -6.20 19.95 1.48
CA ASN A 2 -5.12 20.83 1.95
C ASN A 2 -3.95 19.99 2.50
N TYR A 3 -3.05 19.58 1.60
CA TYR A 3 -1.92 18.70 1.93
C TYR A 3 -1.00 19.29 3.02
N LYS A 4 -0.83 20.62 3.06
CA LYS A 4 -0.04 21.29 4.12
C LYS A 4 -0.63 21.02 5.50
N LYS A 5 -1.95 21.09 5.66
CA LYS A 5 -2.62 20.76 6.94
C LYS A 5 -2.45 19.29 7.32
N VAL A 6 -2.57 18.37 6.36
CA VAL A 6 -2.35 16.93 6.59
C VAL A 6 -0.94 16.68 7.09
N LYS A 7 0.06 17.24 6.41
CA LYS A 7 1.47 17.13 6.79
C LYS A 7 1.73 17.65 8.21
N HIS A 8 1.26 18.86 8.54
CA HIS A 8 1.43 19.42 9.89
C HIS A 8 0.76 18.56 10.97
N LYS A 9 -0.41 17.97 10.68
CA LYS A 9 -1.11 17.10 11.63
C LYS A 9 -0.32 15.83 11.90
N VAL A 10 0.22 15.20 10.85
CA VAL A 10 1.05 13.99 10.98
C VAL A 10 2.37 14.29 11.70
N GLU A 11 3.03 15.41 11.37
CA GLU A 11 4.24 15.86 12.08
C GLU A 11 3.98 16.11 13.56
N SER A 12 2.83 16.69 13.91
CA SER A 12 2.43 16.89 15.31
C SER A 12 2.30 15.58 16.08
N PHE A 13 1.77 14.52 15.47
CA PHE A 13 1.75 13.19 16.08
C PHE A 13 3.16 12.60 16.20
N HIS A 14 3.97 12.69 15.14
CA HIS A 14 5.34 12.19 15.13
C HIS A 14 6.18 12.81 16.26
N ASN A 15 6.11 14.13 16.43
CA ASN A 15 6.84 14.85 17.49
C ASN A 15 6.40 14.45 18.92
N GLN A 16 5.24 13.81 19.06
CA GLN A 16 4.73 13.27 20.33
C GLN A 16 5.01 11.75 20.49
N GLY A 17 5.70 11.12 19.53
CA GLY A 17 5.90 9.66 19.51
C GLY A 17 4.64 8.87 19.15
N LYS A 18 3.58 9.53 18.63
CA LYS A 18 2.26 8.95 18.36
C LYS A 18 2.13 8.41 16.92
N THR A 19 3.09 7.59 16.50
CA THR A 19 3.16 7.06 15.12
C THR A 19 1.93 6.21 14.77
N LYS A 20 1.44 5.36 15.68
CA LYS A 20 0.26 4.52 15.39
C LYS A 20 -1.02 5.36 15.28
N GLU A 21 -1.17 6.38 16.13
CA GLU A 21 -2.31 7.29 16.09
C GLU A 21 -2.30 8.15 14.82
N ALA A 22 -1.11 8.54 14.34
CA ALA A 22 -0.98 9.18 13.03
C ALA A 22 -1.46 8.26 11.90
N ALA A 23 -1.08 6.98 11.92
CA ALA A 23 -1.53 6.00 10.93
C ALA A 23 -3.04 5.79 10.98
N HIS A 24 -3.63 5.65 12.18
CA HIS A 24 -5.08 5.59 12.34
C HIS A 24 -5.77 6.86 11.81
N TRP A 25 -5.26 8.04 12.16
CA TRP A 25 -5.82 9.31 11.68
C TRP A 25 -5.77 9.41 10.16
N ILE A 26 -4.69 8.96 9.52
CA ILE A 26 -4.57 8.87 8.05
C ILE A 26 -5.67 7.97 7.47
N LEU A 27 -5.91 6.79 8.05
CA LEU A 27 -6.99 5.92 7.57
C LEU A 27 -8.35 6.61 7.61
N GLN A 28 -8.65 7.35 8.69
CA GLN A 28 -9.91 8.09 8.79
C GLN A 28 -9.94 9.24 7.77
N HIS A 29 -8.87 10.02 7.67
CA HIS A 29 -8.79 11.20 6.82
C HIS A 29 -8.96 10.87 5.33
N PHE A 30 -8.45 9.73 4.89
CA PHE A 30 -8.48 9.28 3.50
C PHE A 30 -9.59 8.27 3.19
N ASN A 31 -10.50 8.01 4.14
CA ASN A 31 -11.58 7.03 4.00
C ASN A 31 -11.08 5.61 3.67
N MET A 32 -9.96 5.20 4.29
CA MET A 32 -9.37 3.86 4.14
C MET A 32 -9.71 2.92 5.31
N GLN A 33 -10.62 3.33 6.21
CA GLN A 33 -11.02 2.50 7.34
C GLN A 33 -11.65 1.18 6.89
N ASP A 34 -11.40 0.11 7.64
CA ASP A 34 -11.99 -1.20 7.42
C ASP A 34 -12.19 -1.88 8.78
N HIS A 35 -13.36 -2.49 9.03
CA HIS A 35 -13.66 -3.14 10.31
C HIS A 35 -12.84 -4.42 10.53
N TYR A 36 -12.24 -4.97 9.47
CA TYR A 36 -11.30 -6.07 9.56
C TYR A 36 -9.87 -5.63 9.92
N LEU A 37 -9.58 -4.34 10.00
CA LEU A 37 -8.32 -3.89 10.58
C LEU A 37 -8.46 -3.83 12.11
N LYS A 38 -7.73 -4.69 12.82
CA LYS A 38 -7.62 -4.66 14.28
C LYS A 38 -6.84 -3.43 14.78
N GLY A 39 -5.79 -3.05 14.05
CA GLY A 39 -4.98 -1.88 14.36
C GLY A 39 -3.55 -1.98 13.84
N PHE A 40 -2.69 -1.11 14.36
CA PHE A 40 -1.27 -1.06 14.00
C PHE A 40 -0.37 -1.59 15.11
N GLU A 41 0.64 -2.35 14.72
CA GLU A 41 1.75 -2.77 15.60
C GLU A 41 3.08 -2.21 15.12
N PHE A 42 4.05 -2.12 16.02
CA PHE A 42 5.39 -1.69 15.64
C PHE A 42 6.22 -2.86 15.11
N ARG A 43 7.14 -2.50 14.22
CA ARG A 43 8.31 -3.29 13.86
C ARG A 43 9.53 -2.39 13.91
N GLU A 44 10.69 -3.00 13.69
CA GLU A 44 11.98 -2.31 13.62
C GLU A 44 11.94 -1.08 12.70
N LYS A 45 12.72 -0.06 13.06
CA LYS A 45 12.88 1.14 12.24
C LYS A 45 13.32 0.76 10.85
N ALA A 46 12.71 1.40 9.85
CA ALA A 46 13.07 1.19 8.46
C ALA A 46 14.33 1.96 8.12
N GLU A 47 15.12 1.38 7.22
CA GLU A 47 16.20 2.07 6.53
C GLU A 47 15.66 2.76 5.27
N PRO A 48 16.21 3.91 4.83
CA PRO A 48 15.72 4.60 3.63
C PRO A 48 15.71 3.76 2.35
N SER A 49 16.61 2.78 2.25
CA SER A 49 16.71 1.86 1.12
C SER A 49 15.65 0.75 1.14
N MET A 50 15.02 0.48 2.29
CA MET A 50 14.08 -0.61 2.46
C MET A 50 13.04 -0.27 3.55
N ILE A 51 11.88 0.20 3.10
CA ILE A 51 10.73 0.44 3.97
C ILE A 51 9.75 -0.71 3.77
N VAL A 52 9.53 -1.48 4.84
CA VAL A 52 8.63 -2.64 4.81
C VAL A 52 7.53 -2.43 5.83
N LEU A 53 6.29 -2.51 5.36
CA LEU A 53 5.11 -2.71 6.19
C LEU A 53 4.62 -4.14 5.95
N THR A 54 3.84 -4.71 6.87
CA THR A 54 3.28 -6.06 6.69
C THR A 54 1.88 -6.17 7.27
N THR A 55 1.02 -6.93 6.61
CA THR A 55 -0.31 -7.30 7.09
C THR A 55 -0.32 -8.74 7.62
N GLU A 56 -0.53 -8.88 8.92
CA GLU A 56 -0.54 -10.15 9.65
C GLU A 56 -1.94 -10.55 10.12
N GLY A 57 -2.20 -11.85 10.21
CA GLY A 57 -3.50 -12.42 10.56
C GLY A 57 -3.85 -13.62 9.68
N ASN A 58 -4.81 -14.44 10.10
CA ASN A 58 -5.32 -15.53 9.27
C ASN A 58 -6.36 -15.00 8.27
N PHE A 59 -6.66 -15.78 7.24
CA PHE A 59 -7.76 -15.47 6.34
C PHE A 59 -9.11 -15.52 7.07
N GLY A 60 -9.97 -14.52 6.83
CA GLY A 60 -11.27 -14.36 7.48
C GLY A 60 -11.25 -13.66 8.84
N ASP A 61 -10.09 -13.59 9.50
CA ASP A 61 -9.94 -12.93 10.81
C ASP A 61 -9.63 -11.43 10.66
N GLN A 62 -9.64 -10.68 11.77
CA GLN A 62 -9.10 -9.33 11.76
C GLN A 62 -7.58 -9.33 11.55
N GLN A 63 -7.08 -8.35 10.82
CA GLN A 63 -5.67 -8.20 10.46
C GLN A 63 -4.99 -7.10 11.28
N ILE A 64 -3.68 -7.23 11.47
CA ILE A 64 -2.81 -6.22 12.09
C ILE A 64 -1.83 -5.75 11.02
N ILE A 65 -1.66 -4.43 10.89
CA ILE A 65 -0.61 -3.86 10.04
C ILE A 65 0.59 -3.49 10.92
N ARG A 66 1.76 -4.05 10.62
CA ARG A 66 3.01 -3.64 11.28
C ARG A 66 3.69 -2.52 10.52
N ILE A 67 3.98 -1.44 11.22
CA ILE A 67 4.64 -0.25 10.68
C ILE A 67 5.96 0.04 11.41
N PRO A 68 7.01 0.54 10.72
CA PRO A 68 8.22 0.99 11.38
C PRO A 68 7.95 2.13 12.37
N GLU A 69 8.68 2.18 13.49
CA GLU A 69 8.54 3.29 14.46
C GLU A 69 8.79 4.68 13.83
N ASN A 70 9.69 4.73 12.84
CA ASN A 70 10.06 5.93 12.09
C ASN A 70 9.25 6.15 10.81
N THR A 71 8.07 5.51 10.65
CA THR A 71 7.22 5.63 9.45
C THR A 71 7.09 7.07 8.95
N PHE A 72 6.74 8.03 9.81
CA PHE A 72 6.50 9.41 9.37
C PHE A 72 7.75 10.31 9.31
N GLN A 73 8.94 9.72 9.33
CA GLN A 73 10.20 10.40 8.95
C GLN A 73 10.46 10.30 7.43
N PHE A 74 9.74 9.44 6.73
CA PHE A 74 9.80 9.28 5.28
C PHE A 74 8.78 10.19 4.56
N PRO A 75 8.89 10.38 3.23
CA PRO A 75 7.92 11.19 2.49
C PRO A 75 6.47 10.76 2.74
N LEU A 76 5.64 11.68 3.22
CA LEU A 76 4.26 11.37 3.60
C LEU A 76 3.42 10.72 2.49
N PRO A 77 3.50 11.12 1.20
CA PRO A 77 2.72 10.46 0.15
C PRO A 77 3.14 9.00 -0.04
N LEU A 78 4.43 8.70 0.13
CA LEU A 78 4.95 7.33 0.10
C LEU A 78 4.36 6.51 1.24
N MET A 79 4.36 7.05 2.46
CA MET A 79 3.83 6.33 3.64
C MET A 79 2.32 6.09 3.55
N ILE A 80 1.56 7.07 3.06
CA ILE A 80 0.11 6.89 2.83
C ILE A 80 -0.12 5.80 1.77
N SER A 81 0.68 5.79 0.69
CA SER A 81 0.58 4.78 -0.36
C SER A 81 0.93 3.38 0.14
N LEU A 82 1.96 3.22 0.98
CA LEU A 82 2.31 1.93 1.60
C LEU A 82 1.25 1.48 2.61
N ILE A 83 0.65 2.38 3.39
CA ILE A 83 -0.47 2.03 4.27
C ILE A 83 -1.67 1.57 3.42
N ALA A 84 -1.95 2.24 2.30
CA ALA A 84 -3.02 1.83 1.38
C ALA A 84 -2.76 0.43 0.78
N HIS A 85 -1.51 0.12 0.42
CA HIS A 85 -1.09 -1.21 -0.02
C HIS A 85 -1.44 -2.29 1.02
N GLU A 86 -1.08 -2.07 2.28
CA GLU A 86 -1.44 -2.99 3.36
C GLU A 86 -2.96 -3.11 3.55
N MET A 87 -3.71 -2.02 3.39
CA MET A 87 -5.18 -2.08 3.41
C MET A 87 -5.76 -2.90 2.25
N VAL A 88 -5.08 -2.99 1.10
CA VAL A 88 -5.47 -3.95 0.05
C VAL A 88 -5.32 -5.38 0.56
N HIS A 89 -4.21 -5.71 1.24
CA HIS A 89 -4.03 -7.02 1.86
C HIS A 89 -5.06 -7.34 2.92
N VAL A 90 -5.47 -6.35 3.74
CA VAL A 90 -6.58 -6.52 4.69
C VAL A 90 -7.83 -6.99 3.94
N ARG A 91 -8.20 -6.31 2.84
CA ARG A 91 -9.39 -6.66 2.05
C ARG A 91 -9.27 -8.04 1.39
N GLN A 92 -8.13 -8.34 0.78
CA GLN A 92 -7.86 -9.62 0.11
C GLN A 92 -7.94 -10.83 1.03
N LYS A 93 -7.56 -10.66 2.30
CA LYS A 93 -7.56 -11.74 3.30
C LYS A 93 -8.90 -11.91 4.02
N THR A 94 -9.81 -10.94 3.92
CA THR A 94 -11.02 -10.90 4.77
C THR A 94 -12.34 -10.78 4.00
N ARG A 95 -12.29 -10.45 2.70
CA ARG A 95 -13.47 -10.40 1.83
C ARG A 95 -13.46 -11.59 0.88
N GLN A 96 -14.54 -12.36 0.90
CA GLN A 96 -14.69 -13.51 0.00
C GLN A 96 -15.01 -13.07 -1.43
N PRO A 97 -14.49 -13.77 -2.47
CA PRO A 97 -13.51 -14.84 -2.36
C PRO A 97 -12.13 -14.31 -1.94
N PHE A 98 -11.47 -15.02 -1.02
CA PHE A 98 -10.12 -14.64 -0.61
C PHE A 98 -9.11 -14.79 -1.75
N VAL A 99 -8.12 -13.90 -1.79
CA VAL A 99 -7.01 -14.00 -2.75
C VAL A 99 -5.90 -14.84 -2.13
N MET A 100 -5.88 -16.13 -2.44
CA MET A 100 -4.98 -17.10 -1.81
C MET A 100 -3.56 -17.06 -2.37
N ASP A 101 -3.41 -16.78 -3.67
CA ASP A 101 -2.09 -16.70 -4.29
C ASP A 101 -1.35 -15.42 -3.86
N LYS A 102 -0.08 -15.58 -3.45
CA LYS A 102 0.73 -14.45 -2.97
C LYS A 102 1.07 -13.47 -4.10
N ASN A 103 1.43 -13.97 -5.27
CA ASN A 103 1.82 -13.11 -6.39
C ASN A 103 0.63 -12.30 -6.89
N GLU A 104 -0.56 -12.89 -6.90
CA GLU A 104 -1.82 -12.20 -7.17
C GLU A 104 -2.11 -11.09 -6.16
N ARG A 105 -1.96 -11.37 -4.85
CA ARG A 105 -2.17 -10.36 -3.81
C ARG A 105 -1.27 -9.14 -4.00
N GLU A 106 0.02 -9.39 -4.18
CA GLU A 106 1.04 -8.35 -4.31
C GLU A 106 0.86 -7.56 -5.60
N TRP A 107 0.55 -8.23 -6.72
CA TRP A 107 0.20 -7.57 -7.98
C TRP A 107 -0.93 -6.56 -7.80
N GLN A 108 -2.06 -7.00 -7.25
CA GLN A 108 -3.22 -6.14 -7.02
C GLN A 108 -2.88 -4.96 -6.09
N ALA A 109 -2.08 -5.20 -5.05
CA ALA A 109 -1.70 -4.16 -4.08
C ALA A 109 -0.76 -3.11 -4.71
N TYR A 110 0.24 -3.51 -5.50
CA TYR A 110 1.08 -2.55 -6.24
C TYR A 110 0.34 -1.84 -7.36
N TYR A 111 -0.57 -2.53 -8.05
CA TYR A 111 -1.43 -1.92 -9.06
C TYR A 111 -2.31 -0.83 -8.43
N GLU A 112 -2.86 -1.07 -7.24
CA GLU A 112 -3.60 -0.05 -6.48
C GLU A 112 -2.74 1.18 -6.14
N MET A 113 -1.45 1.01 -5.83
CA MET A 113 -0.56 2.15 -5.56
C MET A 113 -0.34 3.03 -6.80
N LEU A 114 -0.47 2.47 -8.00
CA LEU A 114 -0.30 3.19 -9.27
C LEU A 114 -1.59 3.91 -9.68
N PHE A 115 -2.74 3.24 -9.59
CA PHE A 115 -4.00 3.72 -10.17
C PHE A 115 -5.04 4.20 -9.15
N ARG A 116 -4.90 3.85 -7.86
CA ARG A 116 -5.75 4.31 -6.75
C ARG A 116 -7.24 4.05 -6.96
N ASN A 117 -7.59 2.87 -7.47
CA ASN A 117 -8.98 2.51 -7.78
C ASN A 117 -9.81 2.27 -6.51
N LEU A 118 -9.23 1.60 -5.52
CA LEU A 118 -9.87 1.32 -4.23
C LEU A 118 -9.81 2.51 -3.26
N PHE A 119 -8.75 3.31 -3.35
CA PHE A 119 -8.48 4.44 -2.45
C PHE A 119 -8.18 5.74 -3.24
N PRO A 120 -9.14 6.29 -4.00
CA PRO A 120 -8.90 7.40 -4.92
C PRO A 120 -8.52 8.73 -4.24
N ASN A 121 -8.73 8.85 -2.93
CA ASN A 121 -8.49 10.08 -2.18
C ASN A 121 -7.04 10.25 -1.71
N ILE A 122 -6.19 9.21 -1.81
CA ILE A 122 -4.80 9.30 -1.33
C ILE A 122 -3.95 10.17 -2.26
N PRO A 123 -2.93 10.89 -1.74
CA PRO A 123 -2.06 11.70 -2.57
C PRO A 123 -1.25 10.83 -3.54
N GLU A 124 -0.96 11.40 -4.70
CA GLU A 124 -0.07 10.79 -5.67
C GLU A 124 1.39 10.82 -5.20
N VAL A 125 2.13 9.74 -5.49
CA VAL A 125 3.57 9.66 -5.26
C VAL A 125 4.36 10.20 -6.45
N SER A 126 5.64 10.54 -6.24
CA SER A 126 6.51 11.02 -7.31
C SER A 126 6.73 9.96 -8.42
N ASN A 127 7.12 10.40 -9.62
CA ASN A 127 7.46 9.49 -10.73
C ASN A 127 8.53 8.46 -10.34
N HIS A 128 9.48 8.85 -9.48
CA HIS A 128 10.47 7.93 -8.93
C HIS A 128 9.82 6.73 -8.24
N TYR A 129 8.89 6.96 -7.30
CA TYR A 129 8.21 5.88 -6.59
C TYR A 129 7.23 5.12 -7.49
N LYS A 130 6.55 5.78 -8.44
CA LYS A 130 5.72 5.09 -9.43
C LYS A 130 6.53 4.07 -10.23
N LYS A 131 7.72 4.45 -10.71
CA LYS A 131 8.63 3.53 -11.42
C LYS A 131 9.04 2.36 -10.53
N SER A 132 9.36 2.60 -9.25
CA SER A 132 9.69 1.53 -8.29
C SER A 132 8.52 0.57 -8.02
N PHE A 133 7.29 1.08 -7.86
CA PHE A 133 6.10 0.25 -7.65
C PHE A 133 5.74 -0.56 -8.87
N ALA A 134 5.86 0.03 -10.06
CA ALA A 134 5.61 -0.67 -11.31
C ALA A 134 6.61 -1.81 -11.54
N GLN A 135 7.88 -1.61 -11.21
CA GLN A 135 8.87 -2.69 -11.24
C GLN A 135 8.48 -3.83 -10.29
N LYS A 136 8.05 -3.51 -9.06
CA LYS A 136 7.58 -4.54 -8.10
C LYS A 136 6.34 -5.27 -8.60
N ALA A 137 5.36 -4.56 -9.16
CA ALA A 137 4.21 -5.18 -9.80
C ALA A 137 4.67 -6.18 -10.88
N PHE A 138 5.55 -5.79 -11.80
CA PHE A 138 6.05 -6.71 -12.83
C PHE A 138 6.80 -7.90 -12.26
N ASP A 139 7.60 -7.73 -11.20
CA ASP A 139 8.26 -8.85 -10.54
C ASP A 139 7.25 -9.92 -10.08
N TYR A 140 6.12 -9.49 -9.50
CA TYR A 140 5.06 -10.41 -9.06
C TYR A 140 4.24 -10.98 -10.21
N TYR A 141 3.91 -10.19 -11.23
CA TYR A 141 3.25 -10.70 -12.44
C TYR A 141 4.07 -11.81 -13.11
N ASN A 142 5.38 -11.61 -13.23
CA ASN A 142 6.27 -12.60 -13.84
C ASN A 142 6.35 -13.87 -12.98
N ARG A 143 6.29 -13.75 -11.65
CA ARG A 143 6.26 -14.90 -10.72
C ARG A 143 4.96 -15.69 -10.70
N MET A 144 3.87 -15.19 -11.31
CA MET A 144 2.64 -15.97 -11.50
C MET A 144 2.84 -17.16 -12.45
N GLY A 145 3.89 -17.13 -13.28
CA GLY A 145 4.20 -18.15 -14.28
C GLY A 145 3.82 -17.69 -15.69
N GLU A 146 4.76 -17.87 -16.62
CA GLU A 146 4.59 -17.49 -18.02
C GLU A 146 3.41 -18.23 -18.66
N GLY A 147 2.49 -17.47 -19.27
CA GLY A 147 1.30 -18.04 -19.92
C GLY A 147 0.26 -18.62 -18.97
N SER A 148 0.41 -18.41 -17.65
CA SER A 148 -0.56 -18.88 -16.65
C SER A 148 -1.92 -18.19 -16.76
N GLU A 149 -2.96 -18.82 -16.21
CA GLU A 149 -4.29 -18.20 -16.09
C GLU A 149 -4.27 -16.88 -15.33
N LEU A 150 -3.42 -16.76 -14.30
CA LEU A 150 -3.25 -15.52 -13.55
C LEU A 150 -2.64 -14.40 -14.42
N GLN A 151 -1.63 -14.69 -15.23
CA GLN A 151 -1.11 -13.70 -16.17
C GLN A 151 -2.18 -13.28 -17.19
N ALA A 152 -2.91 -14.24 -17.77
CA ALA A 152 -4.00 -13.94 -18.70
C ALA A 152 -5.08 -13.06 -18.05
N LYS A 153 -5.45 -13.34 -16.80
CA LYS A 153 -6.40 -12.55 -16.00
C LYS A 153 -5.98 -11.08 -15.83
N TYR A 154 -4.67 -10.82 -15.71
CA TYR A 154 -4.13 -9.48 -15.44
C TYR A 154 -3.42 -8.82 -16.62
N ALA A 155 -3.50 -9.40 -17.82
CA ALA A 155 -2.79 -8.92 -19.00
C ALA A 155 -3.11 -7.46 -19.36
N GLU A 156 -4.38 -7.06 -19.26
CA GLU A 156 -4.78 -5.67 -19.53
C GLU A 156 -4.25 -4.70 -18.46
N GLN A 157 -4.27 -5.11 -17.18
CA GLN A 157 -3.68 -4.30 -16.12
C GLN A 157 -2.17 -4.14 -16.33
N LYS A 158 -1.48 -5.18 -16.78
CA LYS A 158 -0.07 -5.10 -17.13
C LYS A 158 0.19 -4.08 -18.22
N LYS A 159 -0.61 -4.10 -19.29
CA LYS A 159 -0.52 -3.11 -20.37
C LYS A 159 -0.70 -1.68 -19.87
N GLN A 160 -1.66 -1.44 -18.99
CA GLN A 160 -1.86 -0.13 -18.37
C GLN A 160 -0.65 0.32 -17.55
N VAL A 161 0.00 -0.61 -16.82
CA VAL A 161 1.24 -0.30 -16.07
C VAL A 161 2.38 0.05 -17.04
N GLU A 162 2.52 -0.65 -18.16
CA GLU A 162 3.52 -0.36 -19.20
C GLU A 162 3.30 1.02 -19.81
N GLU A 163 2.06 1.36 -20.18
CA GLU A 163 1.67 2.66 -20.70
C GLU A 163 1.92 3.78 -19.67
N LEU A 164 1.59 3.53 -18.40
CA LEU A 164 1.90 4.45 -17.32
C LEU A 164 3.41 4.72 -17.29
N ILE A 165 4.27 3.69 -17.23
CA ILE A 165 5.73 3.89 -17.17
C ILE A 165 6.24 4.65 -18.39
N ALA A 166 5.77 4.31 -19.59
CA ALA A 166 6.14 5.01 -20.82
C ALA A 166 5.78 6.51 -20.79
N SER A 167 4.70 6.88 -20.08
CA SER A 167 4.31 8.29 -19.90
C SER A 167 5.13 9.03 -18.84
N LEU A 168 5.82 8.31 -17.94
CA LEU A 168 6.62 8.92 -16.88
C LEU A 168 7.99 9.35 -17.42
N ARG A 169 8.10 10.62 -17.78
CA ARG A 169 9.39 11.31 -17.99
C ARG A 169 10.32 11.02 -16.80
#